data_AF-A0A3D2KBB5-F1
#
_entry.id   AF-A0A3D2KBB5-F1
#
_cell.length_a   1.000
_cell.length_b   1.000
_cell.length_c   1.000
_cell.angle_alpha   90.00
_cell.angle_beta   90.00
_cell.angle_gamma   90.00
#
_symmetry.space_group_name_H-M   'P 1'
#
loop_
_entity.id
_entity.type
_entity.pdbx_description
1 polymer ?
#
loop_
_entity_poly.entity_id
_entity_poly.type
_entity_poly.pdbx_seq_one_letter_code
_entity_poly.pdbx_strand_id
1 'polypeptide(L)'
;MNDISIRVLDALFDVCEGEGYTILEKGELTSHFSNYDFAPDELIEILQSLSVAGFIDLKYADTQEFCVAMKTKGRSFIKQSREKLQQLTETNSETLQYDNAILQEMEDPEEEVAPQVRPAPEEEGFSFEVEPEAQPEKKQNHHKERPAKETDIYDYYERNPRAGSSPNLARGYAVQASMEAAEDKSKRRERKMILAACLGAAAGSLLMDLVFLIVFLLKFAGKG
;
A
#
# COMPACT_ATOMS: atom_id res chain seq x y z
N MET A 1 -8.49 5.25 -0.33
CA MET A 1 -8.06 4.25 -1.33
C MET A 1 -9.20 3.26 -1.42
N ASN A 2 -9.74 3.00 -2.61
CA ASN A 2 -10.94 2.17 -2.76
C ASN A 2 -10.56 0.67 -2.69
N ASP A 3 -11.48 -0.18 -2.26
CA ASP A 3 -11.24 -1.62 -2.13
C ASP A 3 -10.83 -2.25 -3.47
N ILE A 4 -11.43 -1.80 -4.57
CA ILE A 4 -11.08 -2.25 -5.92
C ILE A 4 -9.63 -1.89 -6.24
N SER A 5 -9.17 -0.69 -5.88
CA SER A 5 -7.79 -0.27 -6.10
C SER A 5 -6.79 -1.16 -5.36
N ILE A 6 -7.14 -1.63 -4.15
CA ILE A 6 -6.31 -2.56 -3.39
C ILE A 6 -6.26 -3.92 -4.08
N ARG A 7 -7.39 -4.43 -4.57
CA ARG A 7 -7.41 -5.70 -5.32
C ARG A 7 -6.65 -5.63 -6.65
N VAL A 8 -6.76 -4.52 -7.38
CA VAL A 8 -5.95 -4.25 -8.59
C VAL A 8 -4.47 -4.24 -8.24
N LEU A 9 -4.09 -3.60 -7.13
CA LEU A 9 -2.70 -3.60 -6.67
C LEU A 9 -2.21 -5.01 -6.27
N ASP A 10 -3.08 -5.83 -5.68
CA ASP A 10 -2.79 -7.22 -5.32
C ASP A 10 -2.58 -8.09 -6.57
N ALA A 11 -3.45 -7.98 -7.58
CA ALA A 11 -3.27 -8.66 -8.85
C ALA A 11 -1.96 -8.23 -9.56
N LEU A 12 -1.65 -6.92 -9.56
CA LEU A 12 -0.38 -6.41 -10.09
C LEU A 12 0.84 -6.97 -9.35
N PHE A 13 0.72 -7.30 -8.06
CA PHE A 13 1.81 -7.89 -7.29
C PHE A 13 2.14 -9.31 -7.74
N ASP A 14 1.12 -10.08 -8.13
CA ASP A 14 1.32 -11.45 -8.61
C ASP A 14 1.86 -11.47 -10.05
N VAL A 15 1.45 -10.52 -10.90
CA VAL A 15 1.86 -10.50 -12.31
C VAL A 15 3.21 -9.77 -12.53
N CYS A 16 3.48 -8.68 -11.78
CA CYS A 16 4.75 -7.96 -11.92
C CYS A 16 5.87 -8.65 -11.13
N GLU A 17 6.73 -9.42 -11.80
CA GLU A 17 7.94 -9.96 -11.20
C GLU A 17 9.04 -8.88 -11.06
N GLY A 18 9.33 -8.44 -9.83
CA GLY A 18 10.43 -7.51 -9.54
C GLY A 18 10.18 -6.02 -9.85
N GLU A 19 11.24 -5.21 -9.83
CA GLU A 19 11.14 -3.74 -9.98
C GLU A 19 11.12 -3.28 -11.45
N GLY A 20 11.11 -4.21 -12.41
CA GLY A 20 11.09 -3.92 -13.83
C GLY A 20 9.72 -3.43 -14.32
N TYR A 21 9.73 -2.73 -15.45
CA TYR A 21 8.51 -2.45 -16.20
C TYR A 21 8.05 -3.71 -16.91
N THR A 22 6.79 -4.07 -16.70
CA THR A 22 6.12 -5.19 -17.34
C THR A 22 5.01 -4.61 -18.23
N ILE A 23 4.87 -5.16 -19.43
CA ILE A 23 3.75 -4.86 -20.32
C ILE A 23 2.67 -5.89 -20.02
N LEU A 24 1.49 -5.42 -19.67
CA LEU A 24 0.35 -6.23 -19.29
C LEU A 24 -0.79 -5.99 -20.27
N GLU A 25 -1.41 -7.06 -20.73
CA GLU A 25 -2.64 -6.97 -21.51
C GLU A 25 -3.86 -6.80 -20.59
N LYS A 26 -4.89 -6.11 -21.06
CA LYS A 26 -6.14 -5.91 -20.30
C LYS A 26 -6.76 -7.24 -19.89
N GLY A 27 -6.69 -8.25 -20.75
CA GLY A 27 -7.18 -9.60 -20.47
C GLY A 27 -6.46 -10.28 -19.29
N GLU A 28 -5.16 -10.06 -19.14
CA GLU A 28 -4.39 -10.64 -18.04
C GLU A 28 -4.84 -10.07 -16.70
N LEU A 29 -4.98 -8.75 -16.61
CA LEU A 29 -5.47 -8.12 -15.39
C LEU A 29 -6.91 -8.52 -15.08
N THR A 30 -7.82 -8.45 -16.06
CA THR A 30 -9.23 -8.73 -15.83
C THR A 30 -9.50 -10.20 -15.50
N SER A 31 -8.63 -11.12 -15.92
CA SER A 31 -8.74 -12.55 -15.55
C SER A 31 -8.70 -12.80 -14.04
N HIS A 32 -8.03 -11.94 -13.27
CA HIS A 32 -8.01 -12.00 -11.80
C HIS A 32 -9.32 -11.53 -11.15
N PHE A 33 -10.24 -10.92 -11.92
CA PHE A 33 -11.47 -10.31 -11.43
C PHE A 33 -12.72 -10.97 -12.02
N SER A 34 -12.90 -12.28 -11.80
CA SER A 34 -14.08 -13.00 -12.29
C SER A 34 -15.42 -12.41 -11.80
N ASN A 35 -15.39 -11.70 -10.67
CA ASN A 35 -16.58 -11.19 -9.99
C ASN A 35 -16.79 -9.67 -10.19
N TYR A 36 -15.97 -9.01 -11.01
CA TYR A 36 -16.05 -7.57 -11.20
C TYR A 36 -15.91 -7.22 -12.68
N ASP A 37 -16.94 -6.58 -13.23
CA ASP A 37 -16.92 -6.09 -14.61
C ASP A 37 -16.47 -4.63 -14.60
N PHE A 38 -15.28 -4.36 -15.16
CA PHE A 38 -14.72 -3.02 -15.21
C PHE A 38 -15.37 -2.22 -16.33
N ALA A 39 -15.77 -0.97 -16.03
CA ALA A 39 -16.14 -0.06 -17.10
C ALA A 39 -14.92 0.21 -18.03
N PRO A 40 -15.13 0.62 -19.30
CA PRO A 40 -14.09 0.68 -20.33
C PRO A 40 -12.82 1.42 -19.90
N ASP A 41 -12.96 2.51 -19.14
CA ASP A 41 -11.89 3.41 -18.73
C ASP A 41 -11.58 3.35 -17.22
N GLU A 42 -12.40 2.64 -16.43
CA GLU A 42 -12.28 2.60 -14.96
C GLU A 42 -10.95 1.99 -14.52
N LEU A 43 -10.47 0.96 -15.22
CA LEU A 43 -9.18 0.36 -14.92
C LEU A 43 -8.02 1.36 -15.10
N ILE A 44 -8.10 2.20 -16.15
CA ILE A 44 -7.09 3.22 -16.43
C ILE A 44 -7.11 4.28 -15.32
N GLU A 45 -8.28 4.73 -14.90
CA GLU A 45 -8.43 5.68 -13.79
C GLU A 45 -7.84 5.13 -12.49
N ILE A 46 -8.11 3.85 -12.18
CA ILE A 46 -7.55 3.18 -11.01
C ILE A 46 -6.03 3.13 -11.09
N LEU A 47 -5.45 2.70 -12.22
CA LEU A 47 -4.00 2.65 -12.41
C LEU A 47 -3.35 4.03 -12.28
N GLN A 48 -3.96 5.07 -12.85
CA GLN A 48 -3.51 6.45 -12.69
C GLN A 48 -3.54 6.88 -11.22
N SER A 49 -4.62 6.59 -10.50
CA SER A 49 -4.74 6.91 -9.07
C SER A 49 -3.66 6.21 -8.22
N LEU A 50 -3.35 4.94 -8.53
CA LEU A 50 -2.28 4.17 -7.87
C LEU A 50 -0.89 4.73 -8.17
N SER A 51 -0.68 5.23 -9.40
CA SER A 51 0.55 5.88 -9.82
C SER A 51 0.77 7.19 -9.07
N VAL A 52 -0.27 8.04 -8.98
CA VAL A 52 -0.25 9.30 -8.21
C VAL A 52 0.02 9.06 -6.73
N ALA A 53 -0.57 8.02 -6.15
CA ALA A 53 -0.31 7.64 -4.76
C ALA A 53 1.10 7.04 -4.52
N GLY A 54 1.84 6.78 -5.59
CA GLY A 54 3.23 6.28 -5.56
C GLY A 54 3.34 4.78 -5.27
N PHE A 55 2.27 4.00 -5.46
CA PHE A 55 2.33 2.55 -5.28
C PHE A 55 2.89 1.84 -6.53
N ILE A 56 2.61 2.39 -7.70
CA ILE A 56 3.11 1.90 -8.98
C ILE A 56 3.78 3.03 -9.77
N ASP A 57 4.47 2.66 -10.83
CA ASP A 57 4.95 3.55 -11.86
C ASP A 57 4.29 3.19 -13.18
N LEU A 58 3.40 4.07 -13.65
CA LEU A 58 2.67 3.88 -14.90
C LEU A 58 3.36 4.68 -16.00
N LYS A 59 3.98 4.00 -16.98
CA LYS A 59 4.70 4.65 -18.08
C LYS A 59 3.79 4.96 -19.25
N TYR A 60 2.93 4.02 -19.62
CA TYR A 60 1.85 4.24 -20.58
C TYR A 60 0.63 3.39 -20.20
N ALA A 61 -0.55 3.86 -20.59
CA ALA A 61 -1.80 3.13 -20.50
C ALA A 61 -2.58 3.34 -21.80
N ASP A 62 -2.91 2.25 -22.47
CA ASP A 62 -3.83 2.20 -23.60
C ASP A 62 -5.06 1.36 -23.21
N THR A 63 -6.06 1.32 -24.08
CA THR A 63 -7.29 0.54 -23.90
C THR A 63 -7.06 -0.97 -23.81
N GLN A 64 -5.97 -1.49 -24.36
CA GLN A 64 -5.65 -2.92 -24.40
C GLN A 64 -4.37 -3.30 -23.65
N GLU A 65 -3.42 -2.37 -23.51
CA GLU A 65 -2.10 -2.65 -22.94
C GLU A 65 -1.67 -1.59 -21.93
N PHE A 66 -0.98 -2.03 -20.89
CA PHE A 66 -0.48 -1.18 -19.82
C PHE A 66 0.99 -1.47 -19.57
N CYS A 67 1.83 -0.44 -19.45
CA CYS A 67 3.20 -0.61 -18.99
C CYS A 67 3.37 -0.05 -17.58
N VAL A 68 3.54 -0.99 -16.66
CA VAL A 68 3.53 -0.73 -15.23
C VAL A 68 4.74 -1.38 -14.57
N ALA A 69 5.31 -0.68 -13.59
CA ALA A 69 6.28 -1.23 -12.66
C ALA A 69 5.76 -1.07 -11.23
N MET A 70 5.85 -2.11 -10.41
CA MET A 70 5.53 -1.98 -8.99
C MET A 70 6.66 -1.26 -8.24
N LYS A 71 6.31 -0.19 -7.49
CA LYS A 71 7.25 0.46 -6.58
C LYS A 71 7.39 -0.33 -5.28
N THR A 72 8.50 -0.13 -4.58
CA THR A 72 8.78 -0.72 -3.25
C THR A 72 7.65 -0.45 -2.26
N LYS A 73 7.08 0.76 -2.26
CA LYS A 73 5.93 1.16 -1.44
C LYS A 73 4.67 0.31 -1.70
N GLY A 74 4.36 0.01 -2.97
CA GLY A 74 3.23 -0.87 -3.31
C GLY A 74 3.48 -2.30 -2.84
N ARG A 75 4.72 -2.79 -3.03
CA ARG A 75 5.11 -4.16 -2.66
C ARG A 75 5.02 -4.38 -1.14
N SER A 76 5.55 -3.45 -0.35
CA SER A 76 5.49 -3.55 1.10
C SER A 76 4.05 -3.47 1.62
N PHE A 77 3.22 -2.60 1.03
CA PHE A 77 1.81 -2.49 1.38
C PHE A 77 1.05 -3.79 1.18
N ILE A 78 1.17 -4.42 0.01
CA ILE A 78 0.50 -5.70 -0.27
C ILE A 78 1.03 -6.83 0.61
N LYS A 79 2.35 -6.93 0.80
CA LYS A 79 2.93 -7.92 1.72
C LYS A 79 2.37 -7.79 3.13
N GLN A 80 2.33 -6.58 3.68
CA GLN A 80 1.78 -6.34 5.01
C GLN A 80 0.27 -6.63 5.07
N SER A 81 -0.48 -6.31 4.00
CA SER A 81 -1.91 -6.60 3.92
C SER A 81 -2.17 -8.12 3.91
N ARG A 82 -1.40 -8.88 3.13
CA ARG A 82 -1.49 -10.35 3.08
C ARG A 82 -1.09 -10.99 4.42
N GLU A 83 -0.02 -10.50 5.05
CA GLU A 83 0.42 -10.97 6.37
C GLU A 83 -0.63 -10.72 7.46
N LYS A 84 -1.27 -9.55 7.48
CA LYS A 84 -2.38 -9.26 8.40
C LYS A 84 -3.58 -10.20 8.18
N LEU A 85 -3.91 -10.50 6.92
CA LEU A 85 -4.99 -11.44 6.60
C LEU A 85 -4.66 -12.86 7.08
N GLN A 86 -3.40 -13.30 6.93
CA GLN A 86 -2.95 -14.60 7.45
C GLN A 86 -3.05 -14.66 8.97
N GLN A 87 -2.55 -13.65 9.69
CA GLN A 87 -2.64 -13.58 11.15
C GLN A 87 -4.08 -13.63 11.67
N LEU A 88 -5.01 -12.93 11.00
CA LEU A 88 -6.44 -13.00 11.36
C LEU A 88 -7.02 -14.38 11.11
N THR A 89 -6.59 -15.06 10.05
CA THR A 89 -7.07 -16.40 9.72
C THR A 89 -6.55 -17.43 10.73
N GLU A 90 -5.27 -17.33 11.10
CA GLU A 90 -4.64 -18.18 12.12
C GLU A 90 -5.29 -17.97 13.49
N THR A 91 -5.42 -16.71 13.94
CA THR A 91 -6.05 -16.38 15.23
C THR A 91 -7.50 -16.88 15.30
N ASN A 92 -8.28 -16.71 14.22
CA ASN A 92 -9.65 -17.20 14.18
C ASN A 92 -9.73 -18.73 14.17
N SER A 93 -8.78 -19.41 13.51
CA SER A 93 -8.73 -20.88 13.51
C SER A 93 -8.39 -21.47 14.87
N GLU A 94 -7.50 -20.84 15.64
CA GLU A 94 -7.19 -21.23 17.02
C GLU A 94 -8.39 -21.03 17.95
N THR A 95 -9.11 -19.92 17.78
CA THR A 95 -10.32 -19.64 18.58
C THR A 95 -11.43 -20.66 18.30
N LEU A 96 -11.63 -21.03 17.04
CA LEU A 96 -12.63 -22.05 16.65
C LEU A 96 -12.21 -23.48 17.03
N GLN A 97 -10.92 -23.77 17.13
CA GLN A 97 -10.47 -25.06 17.67
C GLN A 97 -10.73 -25.16 19.18
N TYR A 98 -10.54 -24.07 19.93
CA TYR A 98 -10.86 -24.04 21.35
C TYR A 98 -12.36 -24.18 21.63
N ASP A 99 -13.22 -23.50 20.86
CA ASP A 99 -14.68 -23.61 21.02
C ASP A 99 -15.20 -25.01 20.69
N ASN A 100 -14.63 -25.68 19.67
CA ASN A 100 -15.00 -27.06 19.36
C ASN A 100 -14.48 -28.08 20.39
N ALA A 101 -13.30 -27.85 20.98
CA ALA A 101 -12.76 -28.74 22.01
C ALA A 101 -13.57 -28.68 23.32
N ILE A 102 -14.10 -27.51 23.69
CA ILE A 102 -14.95 -27.34 24.88
C ILE A 102 -16.31 -28.05 24.71
N LEU A 103 -16.87 -28.07 23.49
CA LEU A 103 -18.11 -28.80 23.20
C LEU A 103 -17.92 -30.32 23.25
N GLN A 104 -16.74 -30.83 22.89
CA GLN A 104 -16.46 -32.26 22.87
C GLN A 104 -16.23 -32.86 24.27
N GLU A 105 -15.84 -32.05 25.27
CA GLU A 105 -15.75 -32.48 26.68
C GLU A 105 -17.10 -32.45 27.42
N MET A 106 -18.16 -31.86 26.85
CA MET A 106 -19.52 -31.91 27.43
C MET A 106 -20.38 -33.06 26.88
N GLU A 107 -19.83 -33.88 25.97
CA GLU A 107 -20.53 -35.01 25.34
C GLU A 107 -20.12 -36.34 25.99
N ASP A 108 -20.06 -36.38 27.33
CA ASP A 108 -20.04 -37.64 28.08
C ASP A 108 -21.51 -38.01 28.42
N PRO A 109 -22.06 -39.11 27.88
CA PRO A 109 -23.46 -39.45 28.01
C PRO A 109 -23.72 -40.19 29.32
N GLU A 110 -23.97 -39.46 30.41
CA GLU A 110 -24.53 -40.06 31.62
C GLU A 110 -26.06 -40.04 31.62
N GLU A 111 -26.59 -41.26 31.49
CA GLU A 111 -27.84 -41.81 32.02
C GLU A 111 -29.20 -41.23 31.58
N GLU A 112 -29.94 -42.08 30.85
CA GLU A 112 -31.40 -42.10 30.79
C GLU A 112 -32.02 -42.07 32.20
N VAL A 113 -32.35 -40.88 32.69
CA VAL A 113 -33.30 -40.73 33.80
C VAL A 113 -34.63 -40.24 33.22
N ALA A 114 -35.64 -41.12 33.34
CA ALA A 114 -37.00 -40.91 32.86
C ALA A 114 -37.60 -39.55 33.32
N PRO A 115 -38.34 -38.85 32.45
CA PRO A 115 -38.88 -37.53 32.75
C PRO A 115 -40.01 -37.59 33.79
N GLN A 116 -39.80 -37.02 34.98
CA GLN A 116 -40.89 -36.68 35.90
C GLN A 116 -41.61 -35.43 35.39
N VAL A 117 -42.82 -35.65 34.90
CA VAL A 117 -43.85 -34.65 34.61
C VAL A 117 -44.11 -33.81 35.86
N ARG A 118 -43.66 -32.55 35.87
CA ARG A 118 -44.19 -31.53 36.78
C ARG A 118 -45.13 -30.59 36.01
N PRO A 119 -46.35 -30.37 36.52
CA PRO A 119 -47.36 -29.55 35.86
C PRO A 119 -47.00 -28.06 35.92
N ALA A 120 -47.41 -27.38 34.85
CA ALA A 120 -47.29 -25.96 34.61
C ALA A 120 -47.99 -25.12 35.70
N PRO A 121 -47.36 -24.03 36.16
CA PRO A 121 -48.06 -22.85 36.61
C PRO A 121 -48.23 -21.87 35.44
N GLU A 122 -49.48 -21.46 35.30
CA GLU A 122 -50.06 -20.50 34.38
C GLU A 122 -49.57 -19.07 34.69
N GLU A 123 -49.40 -18.29 33.62
CA GLU A 123 -49.49 -16.82 33.50
C GLU A 123 -48.48 -15.99 34.36
N GLU A 124 -47.81 -14.97 33.83
CA GLU A 124 -48.39 -13.65 33.62
C GLU A 124 -47.68 -12.91 32.47
N GLY A 125 -48.48 -12.23 31.65
CA GLY A 125 -48.02 -11.42 30.54
C GLY A 125 -47.21 -10.21 30.99
N PHE A 126 -46.01 -10.07 30.44
CA PHE A 126 -45.23 -8.85 30.53
C PHE A 126 -45.34 -8.10 29.20
N SER A 127 -46.19 -7.08 29.17
CA SER A 127 -46.27 -6.10 28.08
C SER A 127 -45.06 -5.18 28.15
N PHE A 128 -44.18 -5.24 27.14
CA PHE A 128 -43.12 -4.25 26.96
C PHE A 128 -43.67 -3.11 26.09
N GLU A 129 -43.96 -1.96 26.70
CA GLU A 129 -44.25 -0.72 25.98
C GLU A 129 -42.98 -0.26 25.26
N VAL A 130 -43.11 -0.11 23.94
CA VAL A 130 -42.07 0.45 23.07
C VAL A 130 -42.12 1.96 23.20
N GLU A 131 -41.11 2.55 23.82
CA GLU A 131 -40.90 4.01 23.84
C GLU A 131 -40.03 4.41 22.63
N PRO A 132 -40.54 5.24 21.70
CA PRO A 132 -39.74 5.75 20.59
C PRO A 132 -38.96 6.98 21.02
N GLU A 133 -37.69 6.81 21.42
CA GLU A 133 -36.80 7.95 21.64
C GLU A 133 -36.27 8.54 20.32
N ALA A 134 -36.31 9.87 20.32
CA ALA A 134 -36.23 10.75 19.18
C ALA A 134 -34.83 10.86 18.56
N GLN A 135 -34.83 11.09 17.25
CA GLN A 135 -33.67 11.57 16.49
C GLN A 135 -33.27 12.99 16.97
N PRO A 136 -32.01 13.23 17.37
CA PRO A 136 -31.49 14.58 17.43
C PRO A 136 -30.92 15.03 16.08
N GLU A 137 -31.24 16.29 15.81
CA GLU A 137 -31.09 17.05 14.58
C GLU A 137 -29.67 17.16 14.02
N LYS A 138 -29.61 17.18 12.68
CA LYS A 138 -28.47 17.66 11.89
C LYS A 138 -28.10 19.09 12.29
N LYS A 139 -26.95 19.28 12.94
CA LYS A 139 -26.24 20.58 12.94
C LYS A 139 -25.20 20.60 11.83
N GLN A 140 -25.54 21.30 10.75
CA GLN A 140 -24.59 21.81 9.76
C GLN A 140 -23.60 22.73 10.47
N ASN A 141 -22.36 22.28 10.64
CA ASN A 141 -21.24 23.17 10.88
C ASN A 141 -20.56 23.47 9.53
N HIS A 142 -20.86 24.65 8.99
CA HIS A 142 -20.01 25.31 8.00
C HIS A 142 -18.66 25.61 8.63
N HIS A 143 -17.68 24.71 8.50
CA HIS A 143 -16.30 25.05 8.79
C HIS A 143 -15.63 25.58 7.52
N LYS A 144 -15.43 26.89 7.56
CA LYS A 144 -14.74 27.74 6.60
C LYS A 144 -13.32 27.21 6.38
N GLU A 145 -13.04 26.79 5.14
CA GLU A 145 -11.71 26.43 4.67
C GLU A 145 -10.68 27.52 5.02
N ARG A 146 -9.57 27.09 5.64
CA ARG A 146 -8.27 27.79 5.56
C ARG A 146 -7.35 26.92 4.70
N PRO A 147 -6.66 27.49 3.71
CA PRO A 147 -5.68 26.74 2.95
C PRO A 147 -4.34 26.66 3.69
N ALA A 148 -3.63 25.57 3.40
CA ALA A 148 -2.19 25.35 3.52
C ALA A 148 -1.58 25.16 4.91
N LYS A 149 -1.10 23.92 5.16
CA LYS A 149 0.33 23.60 5.02
C LYS A 149 0.49 22.09 4.86
N GLU A 150 1.06 21.70 3.74
CA GLU A 150 1.59 20.36 3.47
C GLU A 150 2.73 20.12 4.48
N THR A 151 2.41 19.44 5.58
CA THR A 151 3.41 19.00 6.55
C THR A 151 3.79 17.56 6.22
N ASP A 152 5.05 17.40 5.85
CA ASP A 152 5.75 16.14 5.68
C ASP A 152 5.40 15.14 6.79
N ILE A 153 4.76 14.03 6.42
CA ILE A 153 4.41 12.92 7.32
C ILE A 153 5.66 12.05 7.64
N TYR A 154 6.86 12.46 7.22
CA TYR A 154 8.08 11.67 7.41
C TYR A 154 8.82 11.88 8.74
N ASP A 155 8.43 12.84 9.58
CA ASP A 155 9.20 13.19 10.80
C ASP A 155 8.68 12.59 12.12
N TYR A 156 7.62 11.76 12.11
CA TYR A 156 7.02 11.28 13.37
C TYR A 156 7.75 10.10 14.03
N TYR A 157 8.67 9.41 13.34
CA TYR A 157 9.36 8.23 13.90
C TYR A 157 10.77 8.50 14.46
N GLU A 158 11.35 9.68 14.29
CA GLU A 158 12.73 9.94 14.77
C GLU A 158 12.84 10.52 16.19
N ARG A 159 11.74 10.81 16.90
CA ARG A 159 11.83 11.62 18.14
C ARG A 159 11.54 10.96 19.49
N ASN A 160 11.44 9.63 19.61
CA ASN A 160 11.31 9.00 20.93
C ASN A 160 12.09 7.66 21.05
N PRO A 161 13.39 7.67 21.41
CA PRO A 161 14.15 6.46 21.70
C PRO A 161 14.06 6.00 23.17
N ARG A 162 12.99 6.35 23.91
CA ARG A 162 12.86 5.96 25.33
C ARG A 162 11.47 5.40 25.64
N ALA A 163 11.25 4.14 25.28
CA ALA A 163 10.30 3.30 25.99
C ALA A 163 10.72 1.82 25.88
N GLY A 164 11.12 1.24 27.02
CA GLY A 164 10.92 -0.17 27.33
C GLY A 164 11.64 -1.22 26.48
N SER A 165 12.92 -1.42 26.76
CA SER A 165 13.70 -2.57 26.30
C SER A 165 13.14 -3.91 26.82
N SER A 166 12.81 -4.83 25.91
CA SER A 166 12.97 -6.27 26.12
C SER A 166 14.29 -6.70 25.44
N PRO A 167 15.32 -7.14 26.17
CA PRO A 167 16.71 -7.10 25.69
C PRO A 167 17.13 -8.25 24.74
N ASN A 168 16.25 -9.20 24.38
CA ASN A 168 16.69 -10.43 23.68
C ASN A 168 16.23 -10.58 22.21
N LEU A 169 15.49 -9.62 21.62
CA LEU A 169 15.11 -9.66 20.19
C LEU A 169 15.83 -8.61 19.31
N ALA A 170 16.56 -7.67 19.91
CA ALA A 170 17.11 -6.51 19.18
C ALA A 170 18.39 -6.79 18.38
N ARG A 171 19.04 -7.95 18.54
CA ARG A 171 20.36 -8.21 17.93
C ARG A 171 20.29 -8.61 16.46
N GLY A 172 19.17 -9.16 16.00
CA GLY A 172 18.97 -9.53 14.58
C GLY A 172 18.63 -8.33 13.68
N TYR A 173 17.76 -7.44 14.15
CA TYR A 173 17.25 -6.31 13.35
C TYR A 173 18.24 -5.14 13.22
N ALA A 174 19.17 -4.97 14.17
CA ALA A 174 20.18 -3.91 14.09
C ALA A 174 21.21 -4.13 12.96
N VAL A 175 21.45 -5.39 12.55
CA VAL A 175 22.35 -5.72 11.45
C VAL A 175 21.69 -5.49 10.10
N GLN A 176 20.38 -5.72 9.98
CA GLN A 176 19.63 -5.49 8.74
C GLN A 176 19.40 -4.00 8.47
N ALA A 177 19.04 -3.23 9.51
CA ALA A 177 18.84 -1.78 9.38
C ALA A 177 20.13 -0.99 9.07
N SER A 178 21.29 -1.48 9.52
CA SER A 178 22.59 -0.85 9.19
C SER A 178 23.07 -1.17 7.78
N MET A 179 22.61 -2.27 7.19
CA MET A 179 22.92 -2.66 5.82
C MET A 179 22.05 -1.90 4.79
N GLU A 180 20.75 -1.70 5.07
CA GLU A 180 19.87 -0.86 4.24
C GLU A 180 20.29 0.62 4.27
N ALA A 181 20.69 1.15 5.44
CA ALA A 181 21.19 2.53 5.54
C ALA A 181 22.55 2.76 4.85
N ALA A 182 23.31 1.69 4.56
CA ALA A 182 24.56 1.76 3.80
C ALA A 182 24.31 1.77 2.29
N GLU A 183 23.31 1.04 1.80
CA GLU A 183 22.91 1.04 0.37
C GLU A 183 22.31 2.37 -0.07
N ASP A 184 21.52 3.04 0.76
CA ASP A 184 20.95 4.34 0.39
C ASP A 184 22.02 5.45 0.25
N LYS A 185 23.14 5.31 0.95
CA LYS A 185 24.28 6.22 0.83
C LYS A 185 25.09 5.98 -0.45
N SER A 186 25.10 4.77 -1.01
CA SER A 186 25.78 4.48 -2.29
C SER A 186 24.98 5.03 -3.47
N LYS A 187 23.66 4.82 -3.50
CA LYS A 187 22.77 5.32 -4.57
C LYS A 187 22.78 6.85 -4.69
N ARG A 188 22.89 7.58 -3.55
CA ARG A 188 23.05 9.05 -3.58
C ARG A 188 24.40 9.52 -4.14
N ARG A 189 25.47 8.72 -4.02
CA ARG A 189 26.79 9.04 -4.60
C ARG A 189 26.81 8.80 -6.10
N GLU A 190 26.16 7.74 -6.58
CA GLU A 190 26.04 7.46 -8.02
C GLU A 190 25.30 8.56 -8.78
N ARG A 191 24.17 9.04 -8.25
CA ARG A 191 23.42 10.15 -8.88
C ARG A 191 24.25 11.44 -8.98
N LYS A 192 25.13 11.71 -8.02
CA LYS A 192 26.02 12.89 -8.06
C LYS A 192 27.12 12.74 -9.10
N MET A 193 27.65 11.54 -9.32
CA MET A 193 28.68 11.30 -10.33
C MET A 193 28.11 11.43 -11.76
N ILE A 194 26.88 10.96 -12.00
CA ILE A 194 26.23 11.09 -13.30
C ILE A 194 25.98 12.57 -13.64
N LEU A 195 25.48 13.37 -12.69
CA LEU A 195 25.27 14.81 -12.89
C LEU A 195 26.58 15.56 -13.17
N ALA A 196 27.65 15.23 -12.45
CA ALA A 196 28.97 15.82 -12.69
C ALA A 196 29.52 15.48 -14.10
N ALA A 197 29.33 14.24 -14.56
CA ALA A 197 29.72 13.82 -15.90
C ALA A 197 28.94 14.56 -17.00
N CYS A 198 27.62 14.73 -16.84
CA CYS A 198 26.79 15.47 -17.80
C CYS A 198 27.17 16.96 -17.89
N LEU A 199 27.46 17.59 -16.75
CA LEU A 199 27.91 18.99 -16.72
C LEU A 199 29.28 19.18 -17.39
N GLY A 200 30.20 18.22 -17.19
CA GLY A 200 31.50 18.22 -17.87
C GLY A 200 31.38 18.10 -19.38
N ALA A 201 30.51 17.20 -19.87
CA ALA A 201 30.28 17.02 -21.30
C ALA A 201 29.68 18.28 -21.97
N ALA A 202 28.71 18.93 -21.32
CA ALA A 202 28.11 20.15 -21.83
C ALA A 202 29.11 21.32 -21.91
N ALA A 203 29.95 21.50 -20.88
CA ALA A 203 30.99 22.52 -20.87
C ALA A 203 32.06 22.30 -21.94
N GLY A 204 32.44 21.03 -22.18
CA GLY A 204 33.39 20.67 -23.23
C GLY A 204 32.89 20.98 -24.65
N SER A 205 31.60 20.71 -24.93
CA SER A 205 30.99 21.02 -26.23
C SER A 205 31.01 22.52 -26.52
N LEU A 206 30.65 23.36 -25.53
CA LEU A 206 30.64 24.81 -25.69
C LEU A 206 32.03 25.40 -25.92
N LEU A 207 33.06 24.86 -25.25
CA LEU A 207 34.44 25.28 -25.47
C LEU A 207 34.93 24.96 -26.89
N MET A 208 34.59 23.77 -27.40
CA MET A 208 34.95 23.39 -28.77
C MET A 208 34.29 24.29 -29.81
N ASP A 209 33.00 24.60 -29.65
CA ASP A 209 32.28 25.51 -30.55
C ASP A 209 32.86 26.93 -30.50
N LEU A 210 33.25 27.42 -29.33
CA LEU A 210 33.90 28.73 -29.17
C LEU A 210 35.25 28.79 -29.90
N VAL A 211 36.07 27.73 -29.77
CA VAL A 211 37.36 27.63 -30.47
C VAL A 211 37.15 27.62 -31.99
N PHE A 212 36.16 26.87 -32.48
CA PHE A 212 35.81 26.87 -33.90
C PHE A 212 35.41 28.26 -34.40
N LEU A 213 34.60 28.98 -33.63
CA LEU A 213 34.16 30.33 -33.97
C LEU A 213 35.33 31.32 -34.02
N ILE A 214 36.29 31.23 -33.09
CA ILE A 214 37.50 32.06 -33.09
C ILE A 214 38.36 31.77 -34.33
N VAL A 215 38.61 30.50 -34.65
CA VAL A 215 39.38 30.10 -35.84
C VAL A 215 38.70 30.57 -37.12
N PHE A 216 37.36 30.48 -37.17
CA PHE A 216 36.57 30.97 -38.29
C PHE A 216 36.71 32.49 -38.46
N LEU A 217 36.56 33.26 -37.38
CA LEU A 217 36.73 34.72 -37.41
C LEU A 217 38.13 35.14 -37.86
N LEU A 218 39.19 34.49 -37.37
CA LEU A 218 40.57 34.79 -37.79
C LEU A 218 40.80 34.50 -39.28
N LYS A 219 40.20 33.43 -39.81
CA LYS A 219 40.31 33.08 -41.23
C LYS A 219 39.63 34.10 -42.15
N PHE A 220 38.53 34.71 -41.70
CA PHE A 220 37.77 35.68 -42.49
C PHE A 220 38.26 37.13 -42.30
N ALA A 221 38.78 37.48 -41.13
CA ALA A 221 39.31 38.83 -40.85
C ALA A 221 40.59 39.15 -41.64
N GLY A 222 41.39 38.15 -42.04
CA GLY A 222 42.65 38.35 -42.76
C GLY A 222 42.54 38.50 -44.29
N LYS A 223 41.32 38.62 -44.85
CA LYS A 223 41.08 38.66 -46.31
C LYS A 223 40.51 39.99 -46.83
N GLY A 224 40.55 41.04 -46.01
CA GLY A 224 40.18 42.41 -46.39
C GLY A 224 41.36 43.24 -46.89
#